data_AF-A0A2M8P9A6-F1
#
_entry.id   AF-A0A2M8P9A6-F1
#
_cell.length_a   1.000
_cell.length_b   1.000
_cell.length_c   1.000
_cell.angle_alpha   90.00
_cell.angle_beta   90.00
_cell.angle_gamma   90.00
#
_symmetry.space_group_name_H-M   'P 1'
#
loop_
_entity.id
_entity.type
_entity.pdbx_description
1 polymer ?
#
loop_
_entity_poly.entity_id
_entity_poly.type
_entity_poly.pdbx_seq_one_letter_code
_entity_poly.pdbx_strand_id
1 'polypeptide(L)'
;MEQLKSAQMKTVLQLGILSGIIVLYTGVVGMIAAFHEREVIDNFITLGQLVLMLTPFLMAFYTAKRLNDDGANIALVAGSGLLVGFLTAIPTIVILLFNDFNDVSKVFTNVNRDWIEVVTFDNRNDLMTGILTLAGISTAFGFIGSVFYILPEKIRRALIYGFSVTLIVGVFGETVRLVLQENLDRDTLGEIFRRDTLKQQPAIILFVLSTLVGFGWSFFGQRVRYEFHNMEGKQRTNAQLIGSVVLLGVLLI
;
A
#
# COMPACT_ATOMS: atom_id res chain seq x y z
N MET A 1 -12.27 -33.63 4.35
CA MET A 1 -11.32 -32.63 4.92
C MET A 1 -10.06 -32.46 4.07
N GLU A 2 -9.49 -33.54 3.51
CA GLU A 2 -8.26 -33.47 2.71
C GLU A 2 -8.42 -32.73 1.38
N GLN A 3 -9.55 -32.92 0.68
CA GLN A 3 -9.86 -32.20 -0.57
C GLN A 3 -10.07 -30.68 -0.37
N LEU A 4 -10.58 -30.25 0.79
CA LEU A 4 -10.75 -28.83 1.12
C LEU A 4 -9.38 -28.15 1.33
N LYS A 5 -8.48 -28.83 2.04
CA LYS A 5 -7.10 -28.34 2.29
C LYS A 5 -6.28 -28.24 1.00
N SER A 6 -6.43 -29.19 0.08
CA SER A 6 -5.71 -29.14 -1.21
C SER A 6 -6.20 -27.99 -2.09
N ALA A 7 -7.51 -27.71 -2.11
CA ALA A 7 -8.09 -26.58 -2.82
C ALA A 7 -7.63 -25.22 -2.24
N GLN A 8 -7.57 -25.10 -0.91
CA GLN A 8 -7.06 -23.92 -0.21
C GLN A 8 -5.57 -23.69 -0.52
N MET A 9 -4.75 -24.74 -0.45
CA MET A 9 -3.32 -24.65 -0.78
C MET A 9 -3.08 -24.27 -2.25
N LYS A 10 -3.84 -24.85 -3.18
CA LYS A 10 -3.77 -24.49 -4.59
C LYS A 10 -4.06 -22.99 -4.80
N THR A 11 -5.02 -22.44 -4.07
CA THR A 11 -5.37 -21.02 -4.12
C THR A 11 -4.22 -20.14 -3.64
N VAL A 12 -3.58 -20.49 -2.52
CA VAL A 12 -2.39 -19.79 -1.99
C VAL A 12 -1.26 -19.79 -3.01
N LEU A 13 -0.95 -20.94 -3.60
CA LEU A 13 0.10 -21.07 -4.62
C LEU A 13 -0.20 -20.24 -5.87
N GLN A 14 -1.42 -20.32 -6.39
CA GLN A 14 -1.83 -19.60 -7.59
C GLN A 14 -1.79 -18.09 -7.41
N LEU A 15 -2.32 -17.57 -6.29
CA LEU A 15 -2.33 -16.14 -6.01
C LEU A 15 -0.93 -15.62 -5.66
N GLY A 16 -0.11 -16.40 -4.96
CA GLY A 16 1.30 -16.08 -4.71
C GLY A 16 2.10 -15.94 -6.00
N ILE A 17 2.05 -16.93 -6.89
CA ILE A 17 2.77 -16.86 -8.17
C ILE A 17 2.21 -15.74 -9.05
N LEU A 18 0.88 -15.56 -9.12
CA LEU A 18 0.26 -14.47 -9.86
C LEU A 18 0.77 -13.10 -9.39
N SER A 19 0.87 -12.90 -8.07
CA SER A 19 1.40 -11.66 -7.50
C SER A 19 2.86 -11.40 -7.91
N GLY A 20 3.69 -12.45 -7.96
CA GLY A 20 5.07 -12.32 -8.41
C GLY A 20 5.19 -12.05 -9.91
N ILE A 21 4.29 -12.62 -10.73
CA ILE A 21 4.19 -12.29 -12.15
C ILE A 21 3.80 -10.82 -12.34
N ILE A 22 2.86 -10.30 -11.53
CA ILE A 22 2.47 -8.88 -11.57
C ILE A 22 3.69 -8.01 -11.25
N VAL A 23 4.40 -8.27 -10.14
CA VAL A 23 5.60 -7.52 -9.76
C VAL A 23 6.64 -7.56 -10.89
N LEU A 24 6.96 -8.75 -11.39
CA LEU A 24 7.93 -8.91 -12.46
C LEU A 24 7.52 -8.14 -13.73
N TYR A 25 6.26 -8.27 -14.14
CA TYR A 25 5.72 -7.56 -15.31
C TYR A 25 5.86 -6.05 -15.15
N THR A 26 5.45 -5.50 -14.01
CA THR A 26 5.58 -4.06 -13.73
C THR A 26 7.03 -3.58 -13.74
N GLY A 27 7.95 -4.46 -13.36
CA GLY A 27 9.39 -4.22 -13.42
C GLY A 27 9.93 -4.20 -14.85
N VAL A 28 9.62 -5.24 -15.62
CA VAL A 28 10.06 -5.44 -17.01
C VAL A 28 9.47 -4.38 -17.95
N VAL A 29 8.31 -3.81 -17.65
CA VAL A 29 7.75 -2.67 -18.40
C VAL A 29 8.48 -1.35 -18.07
N GLY A 30 9.33 -1.32 -17.04
CA GLY A 30 10.07 -0.13 -16.61
C GLY A 30 9.32 0.77 -15.64
N MET A 31 8.08 0.41 -15.25
CA MET A 31 7.25 1.23 -14.36
C MET A 31 7.89 1.36 -12.97
N ILE A 32 8.42 0.26 -12.42
CA ILE A 32 9.04 0.27 -11.08
C ILE A 32 10.26 1.19 -11.04
N ALA A 33 11.12 1.15 -12.08
CA ALA A 33 12.29 2.01 -12.18
C ALA A 33 11.88 3.49 -12.32
N ALA A 34 10.96 3.81 -13.23
CA ALA A 34 10.46 5.16 -13.41
C ALA A 34 9.79 5.74 -12.16
N PHE A 35 9.10 4.91 -11.37
CA PHE A 35 8.46 5.33 -10.13
C PHE A 35 9.46 5.50 -8.98
N HIS A 36 10.61 4.85 -9.02
CA HIS A 36 11.60 4.96 -7.95
C HIS A 36 12.25 6.35 -7.88
N GLU A 37 12.30 7.08 -9.00
CA GLU A 37 12.75 8.48 -9.02
C GLU A 37 11.87 9.42 -8.16
N ARG A 38 10.63 9.01 -7.89
CA ARG A 38 9.68 9.75 -7.07
C ARG A 38 9.65 9.18 -5.66
N GLU A 39 10.25 9.91 -4.74
CA GLU A 39 10.12 9.63 -3.31
C GLU A 39 8.69 9.97 -2.82
N VAL A 40 8.17 9.15 -1.91
CA VAL A 40 6.89 9.41 -1.21
C VAL A 40 7.16 9.97 0.17
N ILE A 41 8.17 9.39 0.84
CA ILE A 41 8.68 9.84 2.13
C ILE A 41 10.19 9.98 1.99
N ASP A 42 10.70 11.18 2.25
CA ASP A 42 12.11 11.57 2.10
C ASP A 42 13.04 10.53 2.75
N ASN A 43 13.99 9.98 1.98
CA ASN A 43 14.97 8.96 2.39
C ASN A 43 14.38 7.71 3.08
N PHE A 44 13.12 7.38 2.83
CA PHE A 44 12.47 6.23 3.45
C PHE A 44 11.78 5.29 2.46
N ILE A 45 10.92 5.83 1.59
CA ILE A 45 10.21 5.00 0.60
C ILE A 45 9.93 5.76 -0.69
N THR A 46 10.20 5.11 -1.82
CA THR A 46 9.88 5.60 -3.16
C THR A 46 8.59 4.98 -3.71
N LEU A 47 7.98 5.57 -4.73
CA LEU A 47 6.77 5.00 -5.36
C LEU A 47 7.06 3.61 -5.93
N GLY A 48 8.26 3.39 -6.49
CA GLY A 48 8.68 2.09 -7.01
C GLY A 48 8.71 1.01 -5.92
N GLN A 49 9.34 1.32 -4.78
CA GLN A 49 9.36 0.43 -3.61
C GLN A 49 7.96 0.21 -3.03
N LEU A 50 7.11 1.24 -3.07
CA LEU A 50 5.75 1.16 -2.59
C LEU A 50 4.89 0.17 -3.40
N VAL A 51 5.05 0.14 -4.72
CA VAL A 51 4.41 -0.86 -5.59
C VAL A 51 4.90 -2.27 -5.26
N LEU A 52 6.21 -2.43 -5.03
CA LEU A 52 6.81 -3.71 -4.62
C LEU A 52 6.26 -4.22 -3.28
N MET A 53 6.03 -3.33 -2.31
CA MET A 53 5.51 -3.67 -0.98
C MET A 53 3.98 -3.88 -0.98
N LEU A 54 3.23 -3.06 -1.72
CA LEU A 54 1.76 -3.14 -1.77
C LEU A 54 1.28 -4.40 -2.49
N THR A 55 1.99 -4.87 -3.50
CA THR A 55 1.57 -6.06 -4.27
C THR A 55 1.44 -7.32 -3.42
N PRO A 56 2.46 -7.77 -2.66
CA PRO A 56 2.32 -8.91 -1.76
C PRO A 56 1.31 -8.64 -0.64
N PHE A 57 1.23 -7.40 -0.13
CA PHE A 57 0.25 -7.03 0.89
C PHE A 57 -1.21 -7.21 0.41
N LEU A 58 -1.57 -6.64 -0.75
CA LEU A 58 -2.92 -6.72 -1.30
C LEU A 58 -3.29 -8.15 -1.70
N MET A 59 -2.35 -8.88 -2.29
CA MET A 59 -2.57 -10.26 -2.71
C MET A 59 -2.71 -11.20 -1.51
N ALA A 60 -1.93 -11.01 -0.45
CA ALA A 60 -2.10 -11.75 0.79
C ALA A 60 -3.39 -11.39 1.51
N PHE A 61 -3.79 -10.11 1.54
CA PHE A 61 -5.08 -9.69 2.09
C PHE A 61 -6.26 -10.34 1.35
N TYR A 62 -6.22 -10.34 0.01
CA TYR A 62 -7.24 -10.97 -0.81
C TYR A 62 -7.28 -12.49 -0.62
N THR A 63 -6.11 -13.13 -0.54
CA THR A 63 -5.99 -14.57 -0.26
C THR A 63 -6.57 -14.92 1.11
N ALA A 64 -6.21 -14.15 2.15
CA ALA A 64 -6.71 -14.31 3.50
C ALA A 64 -8.24 -14.19 3.55
N LYS A 65 -8.81 -13.21 2.83
CA LYS A 65 -10.26 -13.06 2.69
C LYS A 65 -10.90 -14.29 2.09
N ARG A 66 -10.41 -14.74 0.93
CA ARG A 66 -10.96 -15.89 0.23
C ARG A 66 -10.91 -17.16 1.07
N LEU A 67 -9.79 -17.39 1.76
CA LEU A 67 -9.65 -18.54 2.65
C LEU A 67 -10.61 -18.51 3.84
N ASN A 68 -10.85 -17.33 4.41
CA ASN A 68 -11.81 -17.17 5.50
C ASN A 68 -13.25 -17.40 5.01
N ASP A 69 -13.58 -16.91 3.82
CA ASP A 69 -14.89 -17.14 3.18
C ASP A 69 -15.10 -18.65 2.88
N ASP A 70 -14.02 -19.37 2.53
CA ASP A 70 -14.01 -20.83 2.34
C ASP A 70 -13.95 -21.63 3.68
N GLY A 71 -14.07 -20.97 4.83
CA GLY A 71 -14.11 -21.60 6.15
C GLY A 71 -12.76 -22.14 6.65
N ALA A 72 -11.64 -21.61 6.17
CA ALA A 72 -10.31 -22.00 6.64
C ALA A 72 -10.06 -21.57 8.10
N ASN A 73 -9.20 -22.32 8.79
CA ASN A 73 -8.76 -21.98 10.15
C ASN A 73 -7.97 -20.67 10.15
N ILE A 74 -8.12 -19.88 11.23
CA ILE A 74 -7.46 -18.57 11.37
C ILE A 74 -5.93 -18.65 11.29
N ALA A 75 -5.34 -19.76 11.74
CA ALA A 75 -3.90 -20.02 11.64
C ALA A 75 -3.45 -20.18 10.17
N LEU A 76 -4.29 -20.81 9.34
CA LEU A 76 -4.03 -20.95 7.90
C LEU A 76 -4.22 -19.60 7.20
N VAL A 77 -5.26 -18.84 7.56
CA VAL A 77 -5.48 -17.47 7.05
C VAL A 77 -4.26 -16.59 7.34
N ALA A 78 -3.79 -16.54 8.58
CA ALA A 78 -2.60 -15.76 8.95
C ALA A 78 -1.32 -16.28 8.24
N GLY A 79 -1.09 -17.59 8.26
CA GLY A 79 0.09 -18.22 7.65
C GLY A 79 0.14 -18.11 6.12
N SER A 80 -1.02 -17.99 5.46
CA SER A 80 -1.08 -17.84 4.01
C SER A 80 -0.33 -16.61 3.51
N GLY A 81 -0.30 -15.53 4.29
CA GLY A 81 0.40 -14.30 3.93
C GLY A 81 1.91 -14.46 3.81
N LEU A 82 2.53 -15.30 4.67
CA LEU A 82 3.96 -15.61 4.57
C LEU A 82 4.28 -16.32 3.26
N LEU A 83 3.47 -17.34 2.91
CA LEU A 83 3.65 -18.09 1.67
C LEU A 83 3.39 -17.24 0.45
N VAL A 84 2.29 -16.47 0.42
CA VAL A 84 1.98 -15.56 -0.69
C VAL A 84 3.13 -14.58 -0.90
N GLY A 85 3.56 -13.89 0.16
CA GLY A 85 4.64 -12.90 0.08
C GLY A 85 5.98 -13.50 -0.35
N PHE A 86 6.32 -14.71 0.11
CA PHE A 86 7.52 -15.41 -0.36
C PHE A 86 7.41 -15.75 -1.85
N LEU A 87 6.27 -16.31 -2.28
CA LEU A 87 6.02 -16.66 -3.68
C LEU A 87 5.99 -15.43 -4.60
N THR A 88 5.59 -14.25 -4.09
CA THR A 88 5.66 -12.99 -4.83
C THR A 88 7.08 -12.66 -5.27
N ALA A 89 8.08 -12.92 -4.43
CA ALA A 89 9.47 -12.58 -4.74
C ALA A 89 10.10 -13.51 -5.79
N ILE A 90 9.64 -14.77 -5.90
CA ILE A 90 10.30 -15.81 -6.69
C ILE A 90 10.50 -15.41 -8.17
N PRO A 91 9.48 -14.98 -8.94
CA PRO A 91 9.68 -14.66 -10.36
C PRO A 91 10.74 -13.57 -10.58
N THR A 92 10.77 -12.57 -9.70
CA THR A 92 11.74 -11.49 -9.74
C THR A 92 13.14 -11.96 -9.35
N ILE A 93 13.26 -12.80 -8.31
CA ILE A 93 14.53 -13.43 -7.91
C ILE A 93 15.10 -14.26 -9.04
N VAL A 94 14.26 -15.04 -9.74
CA VAL A 94 14.69 -15.83 -10.90
C VAL A 94 15.33 -14.90 -11.94
N ILE A 95 14.68 -13.80 -12.30
CA ILE A 95 15.24 -12.86 -13.29
C ILE A 95 16.53 -12.20 -12.80
N LEU A 96 16.65 -11.84 -11.51
CA LEU A 96 17.90 -11.34 -10.94
C LEU A 96 19.05 -12.33 -11.09
N LEU A 97 18.81 -13.61 -10.77
CA LEU A 97 19.82 -14.67 -10.92
C LEU A 97 20.19 -14.89 -12.39
N PHE A 98 19.21 -14.90 -13.31
CA PHE A 98 19.49 -15.05 -14.74
C PHE A 98 20.27 -13.87 -15.32
N ASN A 99 20.03 -12.65 -14.83
CA ASN A 99 20.74 -11.46 -15.28
C ASN A 99 22.24 -11.51 -14.93
N ASP A 100 22.61 -12.17 -13.83
CA ASP A 100 24.01 -12.37 -13.44
C ASP A 100 24.77 -13.29 -14.42
N PHE A 101 24.09 -14.30 -14.99
CA PHE A 101 24.71 -15.26 -15.91
C PHE A 101 24.62 -14.87 -17.39
N ASN A 102 23.48 -14.33 -17.83
CA ASN A 102 23.16 -14.11 -19.24
C ASN A 102 22.46 -12.76 -19.41
N ASP A 103 23.22 -11.66 -19.37
CA ASP A 103 22.81 -10.28 -19.63
C ASP A 103 21.37 -10.13 -20.18
N VAL A 104 20.40 -10.15 -19.26
CA VAL A 104 18.96 -10.30 -19.56
C VAL A 104 18.42 -9.03 -20.21
N SER A 105 19.17 -7.92 -20.06
CA SER A 105 18.92 -6.62 -20.68
C SER A 105 18.75 -6.70 -22.22
N LYS A 106 19.35 -7.71 -22.87
CA LYS A 106 19.23 -7.95 -24.32
C LYS A 106 17.83 -8.37 -24.76
N VAL A 107 17.06 -8.99 -23.86
CA VAL A 107 15.68 -9.41 -24.11
C VAL A 107 14.71 -8.42 -23.47
N PHE A 108 15.02 -7.97 -22.25
CA PHE A 108 14.22 -7.01 -21.50
C PHE A 108 15.01 -5.73 -21.29
N THR A 109 14.86 -4.77 -22.19
CA THR A 109 15.63 -3.51 -22.19
C THR A 109 15.46 -2.69 -20.91
N ASN A 110 14.34 -2.86 -20.20
CA ASN A 110 14.06 -2.16 -18.94
C ASN A 110 14.61 -2.90 -17.71
N VAL A 111 15.13 -4.13 -17.85
CA VAL A 111 15.90 -4.82 -16.79
C VAL A 111 17.32 -4.26 -16.84
N ASN A 112 17.45 -3.01 -16.39
CA ASN A 112 18.69 -2.25 -16.37
C ASN A 112 19.19 -2.10 -14.92
N ARG A 113 20.25 -1.30 -14.74
CA ARG A 113 20.82 -1.04 -13.41
C ARG A 113 19.82 -0.43 -12.43
N ASP A 114 18.97 0.49 -12.89
CA ASP A 114 17.99 1.16 -12.04
C ASP A 114 16.95 0.15 -11.54
N TRP A 115 16.45 -0.72 -12.42
CA TRP A 115 15.52 -1.78 -12.02
C TRP A 115 16.09 -2.69 -10.94
N ILE A 116 17.36 -3.10 -11.08
CA ILE A 116 18.05 -3.94 -10.07
C ILE A 116 18.13 -3.18 -8.74
N GLU A 117 18.47 -1.89 -8.77
CA GLU A 117 18.56 -1.04 -7.58
C GLU A 117 17.22 -0.96 -6.84
N VAL A 118 16.11 -0.71 -7.55
CA VAL A 118 14.79 -0.65 -6.91
C VAL A 118 14.38 -1.99 -6.30
N VAL A 119 14.54 -3.08 -7.05
CA VAL A 119 14.09 -4.40 -6.65
C VAL A 119 14.93 -4.98 -5.51
N THR A 120 16.21 -4.61 -5.44
CA THR A 120 17.11 -5.01 -4.35
C THR A 120 17.08 -4.06 -3.16
N PHE A 121 16.17 -3.06 -3.15
CA PHE A 121 16.07 -2.04 -2.11
C PHE A 121 17.42 -1.35 -1.87
N ASP A 122 18.00 -0.82 -2.94
CA ASP A 122 19.27 -0.07 -2.96
C ASP A 122 20.53 -0.93 -2.68
N ASN A 123 20.38 -2.26 -2.59
CA ASN A 123 21.48 -3.21 -2.35
C ASN A 123 22.06 -3.81 -3.64
N ARG A 124 22.15 -3.04 -4.74
CA ARG A 124 22.56 -3.56 -6.05
C ARG A 124 23.95 -4.21 -6.10
N ASN A 125 24.87 -3.79 -5.22
CA ASN A 125 26.26 -4.25 -5.23
C ASN A 125 26.42 -5.64 -4.59
N ASP A 126 25.49 -6.03 -3.74
CA ASP A 126 25.46 -7.35 -3.10
C ASP A 126 24.13 -8.01 -3.44
N LEU A 127 24.14 -8.76 -4.54
CA LEU A 127 22.97 -9.44 -5.08
C LEU A 127 22.35 -10.42 -4.07
N MET A 128 23.15 -11.04 -3.20
CA MET A 128 22.64 -11.94 -2.17
C MET A 128 21.84 -11.15 -1.12
N THR A 129 22.42 -10.06 -0.62
CA THR A 129 21.71 -9.16 0.33
C THR A 129 20.45 -8.57 -0.31
N GLY A 130 20.50 -8.19 -1.59
CA GLY A 130 19.34 -7.72 -2.34
C GLY A 130 18.22 -8.75 -2.46
N ILE A 131 18.54 -10.00 -2.83
CA ILE A 131 17.57 -11.11 -2.91
C ILE A 131 16.94 -11.39 -1.54
N LEU A 132 17.75 -11.47 -0.49
CA LEU A 132 17.27 -11.71 0.87
C LEU A 132 16.38 -10.57 1.36
N THR A 133 16.71 -9.33 1.02
CA THR A 133 15.91 -8.16 1.36
C THR A 133 14.58 -8.16 0.62
N LEU A 134 14.58 -8.44 -0.69
CA LEU A 134 13.34 -8.56 -1.47
C LEU A 134 12.43 -9.66 -0.94
N ALA A 135 12.98 -10.86 -0.69
CA ALA A 135 12.24 -11.97 -0.12
C ALA A 135 11.70 -11.62 1.27
N GLY A 136 12.55 -11.08 2.14
CA GLY A 136 12.21 -10.68 3.50
C GLY A 136 11.09 -9.64 3.55
N ILE A 137 11.21 -8.57 2.76
CA ILE A 137 10.19 -7.52 2.68
C ILE A 137 8.90 -8.06 2.07
N SER A 138 8.97 -8.82 0.98
CA SER A 138 7.76 -9.37 0.34
C SER A 138 7.02 -10.33 1.28
N THR A 139 7.75 -11.21 1.97
CA THR A 139 7.19 -12.11 2.99
C THR A 139 6.61 -11.35 4.19
N ALA A 140 7.31 -10.32 4.68
CA ALA A 140 6.83 -9.48 5.78
C ALA A 140 5.54 -8.75 5.41
N PHE A 141 5.49 -8.10 4.24
CA PHE A 141 4.29 -7.40 3.78
C PHE A 141 3.15 -8.35 3.42
N GLY A 142 3.45 -9.55 2.92
CA GLY A 142 2.46 -10.62 2.75
C GLY A 142 1.85 -11.03 4.09
N PHE A 143 2.67 -11.24 5.13
CA PHE A 143 2.17 -11.54 6.47
C PHE A 143 1.37 -10.38 7.08
N ILE A 144 1.85 -9.14 6.94
CA ILE A 144 1.09 -7.97 7.39
C ILE A 144 -0.26 -7.92 6.68
N GLY A 145 -0.31 -8.19 5.36
CA GLY A 145 -1.56 -8.23 4.59
C GLY A 145 -2.56 -9.26 5.09
N SER A 146 -2.12 -10.48 5.41
CA SER A 146 -3.02 -11.51 5.96
C SER A 146 -3.48 -11.20 7.38
N VAL A 147 -2.60 -10.69 8.24
CA VAL A 147 -2.96 -10.25 9.60
C VAL A 147 -3.91 -9.07 9.58
N PHE A 148 -3.69 -8.13 8.65
CA PHE A 148 -4.55 -6.96 8.47
C PHE A 148 -5.99 -7.33 8.13
N TYR A 149 -6.22 -8.48 7.47
CA TYR A 149 -7.55 -9.00 7.24
C TYR A 149 -8.27 -9.41 8.54
N ILE A 150 -7.53 -10.00 9.49
CA ILE A 150 -8.05 -10.52 10.77
C ILE A 150 -8.40 -9.38 11.74
N LEU A 151 -7.83 -8.19 11.54
CA LEU A 151 -8.13 -7.03 12.38
C LEU A 151 -9.63 -6.70 12.42
N PRO A 152 -10.16 -6.27 13.58
CA PRO A 152 -11.53 -5.78 13.69
C PRO A 152 -11.82 -4.71 12.65
N GLU A 153 -13.00 -4.78 12.03
CA GLU A 153 -13.35 -3.92 10.90
C GLU A 153 -13.15 -2.42 11.19
N LYS A 154 -13.40 -2.00 12.43
CA LYS A 154 -13.21 -0.61 12.88
C LYS A 154 -11.74 -0.17 12.80
N ILE A 155 -10.83 -0.99 13.34
CA ILE A 155 -9.40 -0.72 13.35
C ILE A 155 -8.87 -0.76 11.91
N ARG A 156 -9.28 -1.77 11.14
CA ARG A 156 -8.90 -1.91 9.74
C ARG A 156 -9.29 -0.69 8.91
N ARG A 157 -10.54 -0.20 9.04
CA ARG A 157 -11.03 0.99 8.34
C ARG A 157 -10.25 2.26 8.74
N ALA A 158 -9.98 2.42 10.04
CA ALA A 158 -9.20 3.56 10.54
C ALA A 158 -7.77 3.56 9.97
N LEU A 159 -7.10 2.40 9.97
CA LEU A 159 -5.77 2.24 9.40
C LEU A 159 -5.76 2.48 7.89
N ILE A 160 -6.73 1.92 7.14
CA ILE A 160 -6.86 2.18 5.69
C ILE A 160 -7.01 3.68 5.44
N TYR A 161 -7.84 4.38 6.22
CA TYR A 161 -8.00 5.82 6.07
C TYR A 161 -6.69 6.57 6.35
N GLY A 162 -6.01 6.25 7.45
CA GLY A 162 -4.73 6.86 7.81
C GLY A 162 -3.63 6.63 6.77
N PHE A 163 -3.47 5.39 6.32
CA PHE A 163 -2.54 5.05 5.24
C PHE A 163 -2.93 5.76 3.94
N SER A 164 -4.19 5.72 3.53
CA SER A 164 -4.65 6.36 2.30
C SER A 164 -4.38 7.86 2.29
N VAL A 165 -4.70 8.57 3.38
CA VAL A 165 -4.42 10.02 3.48
C VAL A 165 -2.93 10.29 3.41
N THR A 166 -2.12 9.54 4.17
CA THR A 166 -0.66 9.73 4.19
C THR A 166 -0.04 9.43 2.83
N LEU A 167 -0.50 8.37 2.16
CA LEU A 167 -0.04 8.00 0.83
C LEU A 167 -0.46 9.02 -0.21
N ILE A 168 -1.71 9.48 -0.20
CA ILE A 168 -2.17 10.53 -1.12
C ILE A 168 -1.33 11.79 -0.93
N VAL A 169 -1.13 12.23 0.31
CA VAL A 169 -0.31 13.43 0.58
C VAL A 169 1.15 13.23 0.18
N GLY A 170 1.74 12.05 0.42
CA GLY A 170 3.12 11.76 0.02
C GLY A 170 3.29 11.66 -1.50
N VAL A 171 2.39 10.95 -2.19
CA VAL A 171 2.40 10.77 -3.66
C VAL A 171 2.19 12.10 -4.37
N PHE A 172 1.26 12.92 -3.87
CA PHE A 172 0.94 14.25 -4.41
C PHE A 172 1.67 15.36 -3.66
N GLY A 173 2.84 15.08 -3.08
CA GLY A 173 3.56 16.02 -2.23
C GLY A 173 3.79 17.38 -2.90
N GLU A 174 4.14 17.38 -4.18
CA GLU A 174 4.25 18.59 -5.01
C GLU A 174 2.93 19.37 -5.07
N THR A 175 1.83 18.72 -5.44
CA THR A 175 0.51 19.35 -5.56
C THR A 175 -0.01 19.85 -4.21
N VAL A 176 0.15 19.06 -3.15
CA VAL A 176 -0.27 19.43 -1.79
C VAL A 176 0.56 20.60 -1.29
N ARG A 177 1.87 20.60 -1.52
CA ARG A 177 2.75 21.70 -1.17
C ARG A 177 2.36 22.98 -1.90
N LEU A 178 2.04 22.91 -3.19
CA LEU A 178 1.57 24.08 -3.97
C LEU A 178 0.30 24.69 -3.37
N VAL A 179 -0.68 23.87 -3.00
CA VAL A 179 -1.93 24.36 -2.36
C VAL A 179 -1.64 24.96 -0.97
N LEU A 180 -0.75 24.33 -0.19
CA LEU A 180 -0.42 24.83 1.15
C LEU A 180 0.47 26.09 1.11
N GLN A 181 1.21 26.35 0.04
CA GLN A 181 1.99 27.58 -0.16
C GLN A 181 1.14 28.84 -0.22
N GLU A 182 -0.15 28.73 -0.54
CA GLU A 182 -1.07 29.87 -0.54
C GLU A 182 -1.48 30.28 0.88
N ASN A 183 -1.45 29.35 1.83
CA ASN A 183 -2.01 29.52 3.17
C ASN A 183 -0.98 29.41 4.30
N LEU A 184 0.23 28.88 4.05
CA LEU A 184 1.26 28.65 5.06
C LEU A 184 2.58 29.34 4.70
N ASP A 185 3.28 29.82 5.72
CA ASP A 185 4.62 30.39 5.58
C ASP A 185 5.64 29.34 5.11
N ARG A 186 6.71 29.82 4.46
CA ARG A 186 7.78 28.98 3.90
C ARG A 186 8.47 28.11 4.94
N ASP A 187 8.61 28.61 6.17
CA ASP A 187 9.28 27.89 7.26
C ASP A 187 8.44 26.69 7.71
N THR A 188 7.15 26.89 7.96
CA THR A 188 6.19 25.82 8.29
C THR A 188 6.12 24.77 7.20
N LEU A 189 6.14 25.18 5.94
CA LEU A 189 6.19 24.24 4.81
C LEU A 189 7.49 23.46 4.73
N GLY A 190 8.62 24.10 5.05
CA GLY A 190 9.92 23.45 5.15
C GLY A 190 9.98 22.43 6.28
N GLU A 191 9.14 22.55 7.32
CA GLU A 191 9.01 21.52 8.37
C GLU A 191 8.24 20.29 7.89
N ILE A 192 7.25 20.46 7.01
CA ILE A 192 6.39 19.36 6.51
C ILE A 192 7.03 18.66 5.31
N PHE A 193 7.52 19.43 4.34
CA PHE A 193 8.04 18.96 3.07
C PHE A 193 9.53 19.30 2.90
N ARG A 194 10.28 18.38 2.29
CA ARG A 194 11.64 18.65 1.79
C ARG A 194 11.58 18.64 0.28
N ARG A 195 11.74 19.84 -0.33
CA ARG A 195 11.38 20.05 -1.74
C ARG A 195 9.93 19.60 -1.93
N ASP A 196 9.67 18.50 -2.63
CA ASP A 196 8.32 18.06 -2.96
C ASP A 196 7.94 16.73 -2.28
N THR A 197 8.81 16.25 -1.38
CA THR A 197 8.63 15.01 -0.65
C THR A 197 8.20 15.24 0.79
N LEU A 198 7.31 14.40 1.31
CA LEU A 198 6.89 14.46 2.71
C LEU A 198 8.04 13.99 3.61
N LYS A 199 8.39 14.77 4.64
CA LYS A 199 9.41 14.32 5.61
C LYS A 199 8.86 13.18 6.48
N GLN A 200 9.76 12.33 6.97
CA GLN A 200 9.42 11.16 7.79
C GLN A 200 8.61 11.51 9.05
N GLN A 201 9.00 12.55 9.79
CA GLN A 201 8.30 12.97 11.01
C GLN A 201 6.86 13.46 10.73
N PRO A 202 6.63 14.43 9.82
CA PRO A 202 5.30 14.82 9.39
C PRO A 202 4.45 13.66 8.84
N ALA A 203 5.05 12.72 8.13
CA ALA A 203 4.33 11.54 7.64
C ALA A 203 3.76 10.69 8.78
N ILE A 204 4.53 10.45 9.85
CA ILE A 204 4.07 9.72 11.03
C ILE A 204 2.96 10.49 11.74
N ILE A 205 3.12 11.81 11.92
CA ILE A 205 2.11 12.66 12.56
C ILE A 205 0.81 12.62 11.75
N LEU A 206 0.90 12.81 10.43
CA LEU A 206 -0.24 12.77 9.53
C LEU A 206 -0.94 11.40 9.57
N PHE A 207 -0.18 10.31 9.58
CA PHE A 207 -0.72 8.95 9.69
C PHE A 207 -1.47 8.74 11.01
N VAL A 208 -0.87 9.13 12.14
CA VAL A 208 -1.49 8.97 13.47
C VAL A 208 -2.74 9.82 13.59
N LEU A 209 -2.66 11.11 13.23
CA LEU A 209 -3.81 12.02 13.26
C LEU A 209 -4.95 11.52 12.37
N SER A 210 -4.65 11.17 11.12
CA SER A 210 -5.65 10.65 10.18
C SER A 210 -6.27 9.34 10.68
N THR A 211 -5.46 8.44 11.26
CA THR A 211 -5.96 7.19 11.85
C THR A 211 -6.87 7.46 13.04
N LEU A 212 -6.52 8.40 13.93
CA LEU A 212 -7.36 8.77 15.08
C LEU A 212 -8.69 9.39 14.63
N VAL A 213 -8.66 10.27 13.63
CA VAL A 213 -9.86 10.85 13.01
C VAL A 213 -10.73 9.75 12.39
N GLY A 214 -10.11 8.84 11.61
CA GLY A 214 -10.80 7.70 11.02
C GLY A 214 -11.41 6.76 12.06
N PHE A 215 -10.70 6.55 13.18
CA PHE A 215 -11.19 5.77 14.31
C PHE A 215 -12.39 6.45 14.95
N GLY A 216 -12.30 7.73 15.29
CA GLY A 216 -13.43 8.51 15.83
C GLY A 216 -14.65 8.46 14.90
N TRP A 217 -14.46 8.68 13.60
CA TRP A 217 -15.53 8.59 12.61
C TRP A 217 -16.15 7.19 12.53
N SER A 218 -15.37 6.13 12.72
CA SER A 218 -15.87 4.75 12.71
C SER A 218 -16.80 4.42 13.91
N PHE A 219 -16.64 5.11 15.04
CA PHE A 219 -17.50 4.95 16.22
C PHE A 219 -18.79 5.78 16.12
N PHE A 220 -18.69 7.04 15.66
CA PHE A 220 -19.84 7.96 15.64
C PHE A 220 -20.65 7.90 14.34
N GLY A 221 -20.03 7.55 13.21
CA GLY A 221 -20.66 7.55 11.89
C GLY A 221 -21.79 6.51 11.72
N GLN A 222 -21.79 5.42 12.51
CA GLN A 222 -22.89 4.46 12.50
C GLN A 222 -24.17 5.02 13.12
N ARG A 223 -24.08 5.88 14.15
CA ARG A 223 -25.25 6.58 14.73
C ARG A 223 -25.80 7.62 13.75
N VAL A 224 -24.92 8.41 13.12
CA VAL A 224 -25.33 9.45 12.14
C VAL A 224 -26.02 8.84 10.91
N ARG A 225 -25.57 7.67 10.42
CA ARG A 225 -26.23 6.99 9.29
C ARG A 225 -27.58 6.38 9.65
N TYR A 226 -27.77 5.95 10.90
CA TYR A 226 -29.05 5.42 11.37
C TYR A 226 -30.09 6.53 11.55
N GLU A 227 -29.67 7.70 12.06
CA GLU A 227 -30.51 8.88 12.16
C GLU A 227 -30.93 9.41 10.77
N PHE A 228 -30.02 9.40 9.80
CA PHE A 228 -30.32 9.89 8.44
C PHE A 228 -31.29 9.01 7.64
N HIS A 229 -31.34 7.70 7.92
CA HIS A 229 -32.22 6.78 7.19
C HIS A 229 -33.67 6.79 7.72
N ASN A 230 -33.88 7.28 8.95
CA ASN A 230 -35.19 7.40 9.58
C ASN A 230 -35.79 8.83 9.50
N MET A 231 -35.12 9.78 8.84
CA MET A 231 -35.63 11.16 8.68
C MET A 231 -36.47 11.30 7.40
N GLU A 232 -37.80 11.33 7.58
CA GLU A 232 -38.78 11.65 6.53
C GLU A 232 -38.63 13.09 6.00
N GLY A 233 -38.54 13.21 4.67
CA GLY A 233 -39.02 14.34 3.85
C GLY A 233 -38.39 15.73 3.99
N LYS A 234 -38.28 16.30 5.20
CA LYS A 234 -37.89 17.71 5.42
C LYS A 234 -36.52 17.91 6.07
N GLN A 235 -35.98 16.92 6.78
CA GLN A 235 -34.64 17.01 7.41
C GLN A 235 -33.49 16.56 6.49
N ARG A 236 -33.79 15.86 5.39
CA ARG A 236 -32.82 15.44 4.38
C ARG A 236 -32.21 16.63 3.63
N THR A 237 -33.00 17.68 3.40
CA THR A 237 -32.57 18.89 2.67
C THR A 237 -31.62 19.75 3.50
N ASN A 238 -31.83 19.87 4.81
CA ASN A 238 -30.94 20.65 5.68
C ASN A 238 -29.58 19.98 5.89
N ALA A 239 -29.54 18.66 5.97
CA ALA A 239 -28.29 17.96 6.16
C ALA A 239 -27.49 17.84 4.85
N GLN A 240 -28.18 17.82 3.69
CA GLN A 240 -27.54 18.09 2.40
C GLN A 240 -27.03 19.53 2.32
N LEU A 241 -27.80 20.54 2.74
CA LEU A 241 -27.38 21.94 2.77
C LEU A 241 -26.17 22.18 3.68
N ILE A 242 -26.12 21.56 4.87
CA ILE A 242 -24.96 21.65 5.77
C ILE A 242 -23.75 20.98 5.12
N GLY A 243 -23.93 19.81 4.49
CA GLY A 243 -22.88 19.17 3.71
C GLY A 243 -22.38 20.03 2.54
N SER A 244 -23.31 20.69 1.82
CA SER A 244 -23.01 21.61 0.72
C SER A 244 -22.33 22.88 1.20
N VAL A 245 -22.73 23.44 2.35
CA VAL A 245 -22.16 24.67 2.93
C VAL A 245 -20.78 24.40 3.49
N VAL A 246 -20.55 23.22 4.08
CA VAL A 246 -19.20 22.81 4.49
C VAL A 246 -18.32 22.57 3.27
N LEU A 247 -18.83 21.93 2.21
CA LEU A 247 -18.10 21.77 0.94
C LEU A 247 -17.81 23.11 0.26
N LEU A 248 -18.77 24.03 0.23
CA LEU A 248 -18.59 25.38 -0.33
C LEU A 248 -17.67 26.24 0.52
N GLY A 249 -17.74 26.12 1.84
CA GLY A 249 -16.81 26.80 2.76
C GLY A 249 -15.38 26.31 2.62
N VAL A 250 -15.18 25.03 2.33
CA VAL A 250 -13.85 24.45 2.03
C VAL A 250 -13.38 24.79 0.60
N LEU A 251 -14.29 25.07 -0.33
CA LEU A 251 -13.97 25.51 -1.70
C LEU A 251 -13.70 27.02 -1.82
N LEU A 252 -14.08 27.81 -0.81
CA LEU A 252 -13.93 29.27 -0.76
C LEU A 252 -12.77 29.74 0.13
N ILE A 253 -12.04 28.82 0.74
CA ILE A 253 -10.78 29.04 1.45
C ILE A 253 -9.67 28.45 0.58
#